data_AF-A0A350WUC4-F1
#
_entry.id   AF-A0A350WUC4-F1
#
_cell.length_a   1.000
_cell.length_b   1.000
_cell.length_c   1.000
_cell.angle_alpha   90.00
_cell.angle_beta   90.00
_cell.angle_gamma   90.00
#
_symmetry.space_group_name_H-M   'P 1'
#
loop_
_entity.id
_entity.type
_entity.pdbx_description
1 polymer ?
#
loop_
_entity_poly.entity_id
_entity_poly.type
_entity_poly.pdbx_seq_one_letter_code
_entity_poly.pdbx_strand_id
1 'polypeptide(L)'
;MKKLFLTFLMTIFILTACGGGTQPAANQTEEPVTTSQTESSPEPTELVEVKLEPQAGDTPSYVDGSTIVYVPAGEFSMGVQNGVDNPEHTNSTGGYWIYATEVTNSQYALCVSLGQCTAPDTNINPEYANELNVALPVTGVNHEQAAGYCAWMNGRLPTETEWEKAARGTDALIYPWGNDAPACDKLNFADCQKLSPDNVIAREAGRSPYKLFDMAGNVFEWVQDWYDPEAYTKGISLNEHKVIRGGAFHSTAEDVRTFVRSFELPTVARKDLGFRCVLENEAVQNAAPMCEMGVVVAPDPQYEDCFYELDVTATYCSSGKPYANVKINTNDGQYIGGFGALPPGECNLGDPAVCTGPELSSFEVKGTKKCVVPDIGNTECPLGYESQNNVCVLVGSNEPGVCPNGFNTDPNLGCCSVVIAPDPMCPPGYGYEAPHCTKYIQSTVQVNLPSCTITDKPTEEPEPTEPPICIPDPATGGGCP
;
A
#
# COMPACT_ATOMS: atom_id res chain seq x y z
N MET A 1 15.44 -43.47 42.94
CA MET A 1 15.26 -44.57 43.93
C MET A 1 14.22 -44.13 44.97
N LYS A 2 13.08 -44.86 45.07
CA LYS A 2 12.24 -45.14 46.28
C LYS A 2 11.75 -43.93 47.13
N LYS A 3 10.51 -43.73 47.61
CA LYS A 3 9.22 -44.45 47.87
C LYS A 3 8.20 -43.33 48.25
N LEU A 4 6.89 -43.29 47.95
CA LEU A 4 5.71 -44.15 48.20
C LEU A 4 5.14 -44.15 49.66
N PHE A 5 3.80 -43.94 49.76
CA PHE A 5 2.82 -44.08 50.87
C PHE A 5 2.71 -42.90 51.88
N LEU A 6 1.54 -42.51 52.43
CA LEU A 6 0.41 -43.31 52.95
C LEU A 6 -0.92 -42.49 53.13
N THR A 7 -2.07 -43.16 52.97
CA THR A 7 -3.47 -42.74 53.22
C THR A 7 -3.91 -42.81 54.70
N PHE A 8 -4.92 -42.03 55.14
CA PHE A 8 -5.75 -42.34 56.33
C PHE A 8 -7.20 -41.81 56.22
N LEU A 9 -8.11 -42.51 56.93
CA LEU A 9 -9.57 -42.63 56.80
C LEU A 9 -10.41 -41.74 57.75
N MET A 10 -11.76 -41.84 57.59
CA MET A 10 -12.86 -41.72 58.60
C MET A 10 -13.48 -40.31 58.82
N THR A 11 -14.80 -40.04 58.98
CA THR A 11 -15.99 -40.83 59.40
C THR A 11 -17.32 -40.08 59.10
N ILE A 12 -18.44 -40.80 59.08
CA ILE A 12 -19.86 -40.43 58.87
C ILE A 12 -20.54 -39.85 60.15
N PHE A 13 -21.54 -38.96 60.00
CA PHE A 13 -22.64 -38.77 60.96
C PHE A 13 -23.99 -38.46 60.26
N ILE A 14 -25.07 -39.10 60.75
CA ILE A 14 -26.49 -38.99 60.36
C ILE A 14 -27.29 -38.50 61.60
N LEU A 15 -28.45 -37.81 61.40
CA LEU A 15 -29.75 -37.91 62.15
C LEU A 15 -30.68 -36.68 61.83
N THR A 16 -31.84 -36.83 61.15
CA THR A 16 -33.29 -36.93 61.59
C THR A 16 -33.92 -35.61 62.14
N ALA A 17 -35.21 -35.21 62.05
CA ALA A 17 -36.58 -35.80 61.85
C ALA A 17 -37.61 -34.63 61.53
N CYS A 18 -38.73 -34.74 60.77
CA CYS A 18 -40.13 -35.25 60.98
C CYS A 18 -41.28 -34.25 61.38
N GLY A 19 -42.45 -34.39 60.71
CA GLY A 19 -43.85 -34.09 61.17
C GLY A 19 -44.53 -32.88 60.48
N GLY A 20 -45.76 -32.86 59.91
CA GLY A 20 -47.02 -33.65 59.99
C GLY A 20 -48.16 -32.65 60.31
N GLY A 21 -49.11 -32.25 59.43
CA GLY A 21 -50.29 -32.96 58.93
C GLY A 21 -51.58 -32.22 59.34
N THR A 22 -52.56 -32.02 58.43
CA THR A 22 -54.04 -32.04 58.68
C THR A 22 -54.86 -31.80 57.40
N GLN A 23 -55.77 -32.74 57.10
CA GLN A 23 -56.97 -32.65 56.26
C GLN A 23 -58.19 -32.84 57.21
N PRO A 24 -59.44 -32.42 56.90
CA PRO A 24 -60.36 -33.07 55.93
C PRO A 24 -61.23 -32.00 55.17
N ALA A 25 -62.10 -32.25 54.19
CA ALA A 25 -63.00 -33.36 53.88
C ALA A 25 -63.41 -33.37 52.39
N ALA A 26 -63.81 -34.55 51.91
CA ALA A 26 -64.33 -34.81 50.58
C ALA A 26 -65.80 -34.35 50.40
N ASN A 27 -66.21 -34.00 49.18
CA ASN A 27 -66.99 -34.87 48.28
C ASN A 27 -67.59 -34.05 47.11
N GLN A 28 -67.27 -34.40 45.85
CA GLN A 28 -68.21 -34.87 44.82
C GLN A 28 -67.60 -34.81 43.41
N THR A 29 -67.54 -36.01 42.82
CA THR A 29 -67.60 -36.49 41.43
C THR A 29 -67.70 -35.49 40.26
N GLU A 30 -66.81 -35.59 39.25
CA GLU A 30 -67.15 -35.95 37.86
C GLU A 30 -65.93 -36.01 36.90
N GLU A 31 -65.90 -37.10 36.13
CA GLU A 31 -65.31 -37.44 34.80
C GLU A 31 -63.94 -36.94 34.28
N PRO A 32 -63.24 -37.76 33.45
CA PRO A 32 -61.86 -37.55 33.08
C PRO A 32 -61.70 -36.67 31.84
N VAL A 33 -60.84 -35.66 31.90
CA VAL A 33 -60.32 -34.96 30.72
C VAL A 33 -58.84 -35.31 30.57
N THR A 34 -58.54 -36.06 29.51
CA THR A 34 -57.19 -36.38 29.04
C THR A 34 -56.36 -35.10 28.92
N THR A 35 -55.34 -34.96 29.77
CA THR A 35 -54.36 -33.87 29.69
C THR A 35 -53.14 -34.35 28.90
N SER A 36 -52.93 -33.79 27.72
CA SER A 36 -51.71 -33.97 26.93
C SER A 36 -50.49 -33.49 27.72
N GLN A 37 -49.47 -34.35 27.80
CA GLN A 37 -48.16 -33.97 28.30
C GLN A 37 -47.43 -33.17 27.23
N THR A 38 -47.08 -31.92 27.53
CA THR A 38 -46.18 -31.11 26.71
C THR A 38 -44.74 -31.44 27.14
N GLU A 39 -44.02 -32.12 26.25
CA GLU A 39 -42.57 -32.31 26.35
C GLU A 39 -41.88 -30.94 26.27
N SER A 40 -41.15 -30.57 27.33
CA SER A 40 -40.38 -29.32 27.39
C SER A 40 -39.13 -29.42 26.52
N SER A 41 -39.12 -28.67 25.42
CA SER A 41 -37.95 -28.42 24.57
C SER A 41 -36.83 -27.72 25.37
N PRO A 42 -35.55 -28.08 25.22
CA PRO A 42 -34.47 -27.34 25.84
C PRO A 42 -34.39 -25.91 25.28
N GLU A 43 -34.17 -24.96 26.17
CA GLU A 43 -33.96 -23.54 25.87
C GLU A 43 -32.69 -23.39 25.01
N PRO A 44 -32.69 -22.56 23.95
CA PRO A 44 -31.51 -22.40 23.08
C PRO A 44 -30.35 -21.86 23.91
N THR A 45 -29.21 -22.56 23.87
CA THR A 45 -27.96 -22.02 24.42
C THR A 45 -27.57 -20.81 23.58
N GLU A 46 -27.65 -19.62 24.17
CA GLU A 46 -27.16 -18.37 23.58
C GLU A 46 -25.66 -18.52 23.33
N LEU A 47 -25.27 -18.60 22.05
CA LEU A 47 -23.88 -18.56 21.64
C LEU A 47 -23.39 -17.13 21.94
N VAL A 48 -22.60 -16.97 23.00
CA VAL A 48 -21.88 -15.71 23.25
C VAL A 48 -20.83 -15.61 22.15
N GLU A 49 -21.07 -14.73 21.19
CA GLU A 49 -20.09 -14.34 20.18
C GLU A 49 -18.90 -13.68 20.89
N VAL A 50 -17.79 -14.40 21.03
CA VAL A 50 -16.56 -13.86 21.62
C VAL A 50 -15.93 -12.96 20.58
N LYS A 51 -16.32 -11.69 20.57
CA LYS A 51 -15.62 -10.64 19.83
C LYS A 51 -14.22 -10.51 20.45
N LEU A 52 -13.21 -11.10 19.80
CA LEU A 52 -11.84 -11.03 20.29
C LEU A 52 -11.40 -9.56 20.31
N GLU A 53 -11.02 -9.08 21.50
CA GLU A 53 -10.43 -7.74 21.63
C GLU A 53 -9.13 -7.68 20.82
N PRO A 54 -8.92 -6.63 20.00
CA PRO A 54 -7.75 -6.52 19.15
C PRO A 54 -6.46 -6.35 19.96
N GLN A 55 -5.36 -6.88 19.44
CA GLN A 55 -4.03 -6.80 20.03
C GLN A 55 -3.16 -5.77 19.33
N ALA A 56 -2.17 -5.24 20.06
CA ALA A 56 -1.24 -4.25 19.54
C ALA A 56 -0.53 -4.77 18.28
N GLY A 57 -0.64 -4.05 17.16
CA GLY A 57 0.00 -4.45 15.91
C GLY A 57 -0.77 -5.50 15.09
N ASP A 58 -2.03 -5.81 15.42
CA ASP A 58 -2.90 -6.56 14.53
C ASP A 58 -3.05 -5.83 13.19
N THR A 59 -2.92 -6.56 12.07
CA THR A 59 -2.87 -6.00 10.71
C THR A 59 -3.91 -6.58 9.73
N PRO A 60 -5.23 -6.48 9.99
CA PRO A 60 -6.22 -6.96 9.03
C PRO A 60 -6.26 -6.08 7.77
N SER A 61 -6.73 -6.67 6.67
CA SER A 61 -7.11 -5.93 5.47
C SER A 61 -8.44 -5.21 5.68
N TYR A 62 -8.59 -4.02 5.11
CA TYR A 62 -9.81 -3.23 5.12
C TYR A 62 -10.49 -3.19 3.74
N VAL A 63 -11.70 -2.64 3.67
CA VAL A 63 -12.58 -2.74 2.48
C VAL A 63 -12.05 -2.02 1.24
N ASP A 64 -11.13 -1.06 1.38
CA ASP A 64 -10.41 -0.42 0.26
C ASP A 64 -9.07 -1.11 -0.09
N GLY A 65 -8.80 -2.29 0.48
CA GLY A 65 -7.55 -3.02 0.32
C GLY A 65 -6.41 -2.52 1.22
N SER A 66 -6.64 -1.51 2.06
CA SER A 66 -5.64 -1.04 3.03
C SER A 66 -5.31 -2.11 4.05
N THR A 67 -4.07 -2.08 4.56
CA THR A 67 -3.75 -2.73 5.84
C THR A 67 -3.97 -1.70 6.95
N ILE A 68 -4.70 -2.08 8.01
CA ILE A 68 -4.90 -1.23 9.19
C ILE A 68 -4.18 -1.83 10.39
N VAL A 69 -3.74 -1.01 11.32
CA VAL A 69 -2.98 -1.39 12.51
C VAL A 69 -3.76 -1.00 13.76
N TYR A 70 -3.86 -1.88 14.74
CA TYR A 70 -4.40 -1.51 16.05
C TYR A 70 -3.34 -0.86 16.95
N VAL A 71 -3.62 0.37 17.42
CA VAL A 71 -2.87 1.06 18.47
C VAL A 71 -3.64 0.96 19.78
N PRO A 72 -3.07 0.33 20.83
CA PRO A 72 -3.78 0.13 22.10
C PRO A 72 -4.11 1.43 22.83
N ALA A 73 -5.21 1.39 23.60
CA ALA A 73 -5.50 2.42 24.58
C ALA A 73 -4.36 2.57 25.61
N GLY A 74 -4.17 3.79 26.11
CA GLY A 74 -3.22 4.02 27.21
C GLY A 74 -2.45 5.32 27.09
N GLU A 75 -1.69 5.59 28.14
CA GLU A 75 -0.83 6.77 28.28
C GLU A 75 0.47 6.64 27.48
N PHE A 76 1.01 7.77 27.05
CA PHE A 76 2.34 7.88 26.48
C PHE A 76 2.92 9.28 26.76
N SER A 77 4.24 9.43 26.62
CA SER A 77 4.89 10.74 26.67
C SER A 77 4.80 11.40 25.30
N MET A 78 4.06 12.51 25.22
CA MET A 78 3.90 13.34 24.03
C MET A 78 4.84 14.55 24.11
N GLY A 79 5.39 14.97 22.98
CA GLY A 79 6.34 16.08 22.90
C GLY A 79 7.76 15.71 23.33
N VAL A 80 8.59 16.73 23.56
CA VAL A 80 10.00 16.56 23.93
C VAL A 80 10.41 17.51 25.04
N GLN A 81 11.39 17.11 25.83
CA GLN A 81 11.93 17.95 26.89
C GLN A 81 12.46 19.26 26.30
N ASN A 82 12.02 20.39 26.85
CA ASN A 82 12.30 21.75 26.35
C ASN A 82 11.77 22.03 24.93
N GLY A 83 10.81 21.25 24.42
CA GLY A 83 10.05 21.59 23.22
C GLY A 83 9.28 22.89 23.42
N VAL A 84 9.37 23.82 22.47
CA VAL A 84 8.73 25.14 22.57
C VAL A 84 7.24 25.05 22.26
N ASP A 85 6.90 24.38 21.17
CA ASP A 85 5.55 24.23 20.61
C ASP A 85 4.95 22.83 20.83
N ASN A 86 5.74 21.89 21.38
CA ASN A 86 5.34 20.55 21.81
C ASN A 86 6.17 20.08 23.03
N PRO A 87 6.03 20.74 24.20
CA PRO A 87 6.76 20.35 25.41
C PRO A 87 6.34 18.97 25.89
N GLU A 88 7.27 18.23 26.50
CA GLU A 88 6.98 16.92 27.06
C GLU A 88 5.85 16.95 28.10
N HIS A 89 4.82 16.12 27.89
CA HIS A 89 3.71 15.91 28.80
C HIS A 89 3.08 14.52 28.63
N THR A 90 2.47 13.99 29.68
CA THR A 90 1.69 12.75 29.58
C THR A 90 0.37 13.03 28.86
N ASN A 91 0.07 12.23 27.84
CA ASN A 91 -1.22 12.25 27.15
C ASN A 91 -1.73 10.80 26.99
N SER A 92 -3.01 10.62 26.67
CA SER A 92 -3.64 9.30 26.55
C SER A 92 -4.59 9.25 25.38
N THR A 93 -4.63 8.11 24.69
CA THR A 93 -5.65 7.83 23.67
C THR A 93 -6.50 6.64 24.10
N GLY A 94 -7.72 6.56 23.55
CA GLY A 94 -8.41 5.29 23.42
C GLY A 94 -7.64 4.32 22.51
N GLY A 95 -8.16 3.10 22.36
CA GLY A 95 -7.66 2.15 21.36
C GLY A 95 -8.32 2.44 20.02
N TYR A 96 -7.55 2.45 18.95
CA TYR A 96 -8.03 2.79 17.62
C TYR A 96 -7.28 2.01 16.54
N TRP A 97 -7.90 1.92 15.38
CA TRP A 97 -7.28 1.38 14.18
C TRP A 97 -6.77 2.54 13.32
N ILE A 98 -5.63 2.37 12.67
CA ILE A 98 -5.03 3.40 11.81
C ILE A 98 -4.44 2.74 10.57
N TYR A 99 -4.52 3.41 9.42
CA TYR A 99 -3.93 2.90 8.19
C TYR A 99 -2.42 2.71 8.37
N ALA A 100 -1.92 1.52 8.01
CA ALA A 100 -0.52 1.16 8.14
C ALA A 100 0.40 2.06 7.30
N THR A 101 -0.12 2.58 6.19
CA THR A 101 0.55 3.44 5.22
C THR A 101 -0.19 4.76 5.06
N GLU A 102 0.43 5.73 4.39
CA GLU A 102 -0.29 6.84 3.77
C GLU A 102 -1.32 6.30 2.76
N VAL A 103 -2.41 7.03 2.52
CA VAL A 103 -3.38 6.70 1.46
C VAL A 103 -2.70 6.83 0.10
N THR A 104 -2.85 5.84 -0.76
CA THR A 104 -2.20 5.76 -2.07
C THR A 104 -3.04 6.39 -3.19
N ASN A 105 -2.39 6.67 -4.32
CA ASN A 105 -3.08 7.14 -5.52
C ASN A 105 -4.19 6.17 -5.98
N SER A 106 -3.99 4.85 -5.95
CA SER A 106 -5.02 3.88 -6.34
C SER A 106 -6.22 3.88 -5.39
N GLN A 107 -5.96 3.91 -4.08
CA GLN A 107 -7.00 3.99 -3.05
C GLN A 107 -7.85 5.26 -3.22
N TYR A 108 -7.21 6.41 -3.46
CA TYR A 108 -7.93 7.66 -3.69
C TYR A 108 -8.67 7.66 -5.05
N ALA A 109 -8.06 7.09 -6.10
CA ALA A 109 -8.69 6.95 -7.41
C ALA A 109 -9.96 6.09 -7.38
N LEU A 110 -10.01 5.07 -6.53
CA LEU A 110 -11.23 4.31 -6.27
C LEU A 110 -12.37 5.22 -5.77
N CYS A 111 -12.09 6.06 -4.77
CA CYS A 111 -13.05 7.03 -4.25
C CYS A 111 -13.55 8.00 -5.34
N VAL A 112 -12.64 8.49 -6.19
CA VAL A 112 -12.99 9.38 -7.32
C VAL A 112 -13.85 8.66 -8.35
N SER A 113 -13.51 7.41 -8.71
CA SER A 113 -14.25 6.62 -9.70
C SER A 113 -15.68 6.30 -9.27
N LEU A 114 -15.93 6.23 -7.95
CA LEU A 114 -17.24 6.06 -7.34
C LEU A 114 -18.00 7.38 -7.13
N GLY A 115 -17.43 8.51 -7.56
CA GLY A 115 -18.01 9.83 -7.39
C GLY A 115 -18.07 10.31 -5.94
N GLN A 116 -17.29 9.70 -5.04
CA GLN A 116 -17.26 10.03 -3.61
C GLN A 116 -16.16 11.05 -3.28
N CYS A 117 -15.10 11.12 -4.09
CA CYS A 117 -14.01 12.11 -3.96
C CYS A 117 -13.84 12.94 -5.23
N THR A 118 -13.21 14.11 -5.08
CA THR A 118 -12.74 14.92 -6.22
C THR A 118 -11.28 14.64 -6.51
N ALA A 119 -10.92 14.50 -7.79
CA ALA A 119 -9.53 14.26 -8.19
C ALA A 119 -8.60 15.39 -7.73
N PRO A 120 -7.35 15.08 -7.32
CA PRO A 120 -6.34 16.10 -7.04
C PRO A 120 -6.04 16.94 -8.30
N ASP A 121 -5.58 18.18 -8.10
CA ASP A 121 -5.09 19.00 -9.22
C ASP A 121 -3.79 18.39 -9.78
N THR A 122 -3.82 17.98 -11.05
CA THR A 122 -2.68 17.36 -11.73
C THR A 122 -1.51 18.31 -11.96
N ASN A 123 -1.69 19.63 -11.80
CA ASN A 123 -0.58 20.57 -11.77
C ASN A 123 0.21 20.49 -10.44
N ILE A 124 -0.44 20.05 -9.36
CA ILE A 124 0.17 19.89 -8.04
C ILE A 124 0.69 18.46 -7.87
N ASN A 125 -0.12 17.46 -8.23
CA ASN A 125 0.25 16.05 -8.23
C ASN A 125 0.18 15.48 -9.66
N PRO A 126 1.21 15.70 -10.50
CA PRO A 126 1.24 15.18 -11.87
C PRO A 126 1.31 13.65 -11.91
N GLU A 127 1.78 13.02 -10.82
CA GLU A 127 1.94 11.57 -10.71
C GLU A 127 0.60 10.85 -10.48
N TYR A 128 -0.46 11.55 -10.04
CA TYR A 128 -1.78 10.98 -9.75
C TYR A 128 -2.41 10.28 -10.96
N ALA A 129 -2.27 10.88 -12.15
CA ALA A 129 -2.86 10.34 -13.37
C ALA A 129 -2.01 9.25 -14.04
N ASN A 130 -0.84 8.93 -13.47
CA ASN A 130 0.07 7.94 -14.01
C ASN A 130 -0.20 6.58 -13.35
N GLU A 131 -0.67 5.62 -14.15
CA GLU A 131 -0.96 4.24 -13.76
C GLU A 131 0.25 3.49 -13.15
N LEU A 132 1.48 3.97 -13.38
CA LEU A 132 2.69 3.40 -12.79
C LEU A 132 2.93 3.85 -11.34
N ASN A 133 2.21 4.88 -10.88
CA ASN A 133 2.40 5.51 -9.58
C ASN A 133 1.24 5.25 -8.61
N VAL A 134 0.48 4.19 -8.85
CA VAL A 134 -0.66 3.76 -8.03
C VAL A 134 -0.31 3.58 -6.56
N ALA A 135 0.94 3.20 -6.24
CA ALA A 135 1.42 2.92 -4.89
C ALA A 135 2.14 4.10 -4.23
N LEU A 136 2.27 5.24 -4.91
CA LEU A 136 2.72 6.48 -4.28
C LEU A 136 1.62 7.02 -3.35
N PRO A 137 1.97 7.74 -2.28
CA PRO A 137 0.97 8.44 -1.48
C PRO A 137 0.23 9.45 -2.34
N VAL A 138 -1.09 9.55 -2.14
CA VAL A 138 -1.87 10.62 -2.74
C VAL A 138 -1.44 11.95 -2.11
N THR A 139 -1.05 12.88 -2.97
CA THR A 139 -0.73 14.26 -2.61
C THR A 139 -1.54 15.23 -3.45
N GLY A 140 -1.42 16.53 -3.19
CA GLY A 140 -2.20 17.55 -3.92
C GLY A 140 -3.67 17.57 -3.51
N VAL A 141 -3.97 17.11 -2.30
CA VAL A 141 -5.29 17.18 -1.67
C VAL A 141 -5.26 18.17 -0.50
N ASN A 142 -6.34 18.92 -0.34
CA ASN A 142 -6.52 19.80 0.81
C ASN A 142 -7.10 19.03 2.01
N HIS A 143 -7.25 19.70 3.16
CA HIS A 143 -7.71 19.07 4.40
C HIS A 143 -9.14 18.49 4.27
N GLU A 144 -10.03 19.21 3.57
CA GLU A 144 -11.41 18.77 3.36
C GLU A 144 -11.50 17.51 2.48
N GLN A 145 -10.70 17.44 1.42
CA GLN A 145 -10.60 16.25 0.56
C GLN A 145 -10.05 15.05 1.33
N ALA A 146 -8.99 15.24 2.11
CA ALA A 146 -8.41 14.20 2.95
C ALA A 146 -9.40 13.68 4.00
N ALA A 147 -10.09 14.59 4.71
CA ALA A 147 -11.13 14.24 5.66
C ALA A 147 -12.33 13.56 4.99
N GLY A 148 -12.73 14.01 3.80
CA GLY A 148 -13.81 13.44 3.01
C GLY A 148 -13.55 11.99 2.61
N TYR A 149 -12.31 11.67 2.20
CA TYR A 149 -11.90 10.29 1.93
C TYR A 149 -12.01 9.42 3.19
N CYS A 150 -11.45 9.86 4.32
CA CYS A 150 -11.54 9.07 5.54
C CYS A 150 -12.99 8.88 6.00
N ALA A 151 -13.83 9.91 5.89
CA ALA A 151 -15.25 9.81 6.21
C ALA A 151 -15.99 8.83 5.30
N TRP A 152 -15.68 8.81 4.00
CA TRP A 152 -16.23 7.83 3.05
C TRP A 152 -15.90 6.38 3.48
N MET A 153 -14.73 6.17 4.05
CA MET A 153 -14.27 4.89 4.60
C MET A 153 -14.75 4.61 6.04
N ASN A 154 -15.77 5.32 6.53
CA ASN A 154 -16.29 5.26 7.90
C ASN A 154 -15.25 5.59 8.99
N GLY A 155 -14.26 6.39 8.62
CA GLY A 155 -13.18 6.84 9.49
C GLY A 155 -13.09 8.35 9.58
N ARG A 156 -11.91 8.81 9.96
CA ARG A 156 -11.54 10.22 10.11
C ARG A 156 -10.03 10.39 9.97
N LEU A 157 -9.55 11.61 9.80
CA LEU A 157 -8.11 11.89 9.97
C LEU A 157 -7.68 11.54 11.41
N PRO A 158 -6.42 11.15 11.66
CA PRO A 158 -5.92 11.02 13.02
C PRO A 158 -5.98 12.37 13.75
N THR A 159 -6.16 12.35 15.06
CA THR A 159 -5.75 13.50 15.88
C THR A 159 -4.22 13.58 15.92
N GLU A 160 -3.67 14.75 16.22
CA GLU A 160 -2.23 14.95 16.41
C GLU A 160 -1.67 14.00 17.49
N THR A 161 -2.43 13.79 18.55
CA THR A 161 -2.07 12.88 19.65
C THR A 161 -2.02 11.43 19.20
N GLU A 162 -3.04 10.97 18.45
CA GLU A 162 -3.05 9.61 17.88
C GLU A 162 -1.91 9.40 16.88
N TRP A 163 -1.64 10.39 16.03
CA TRP A 163 -0.54 10.32 15.07
C TRP A 163 0.80 10.16 15.79
N GLU A 164 1.07 11.00 16.79
CA GLU A 164 2.34 10.96 17.51
C GLU A 164 2.52 9.65 18.28
N LYS A 165 1.47 9.17 18.96
CA LYS A 165 1.50 7.88 19.65
C LYS A 165 1.78 6.74 18.68
N ALA A 166 1.09 6.71 17.53
CA ALA A 166 1.28 5.68 16.51
C ALA A 166 2.72 5.69 15.94
N ALA A 167 3.33 6.88 15.84
CA ALA A 167 4.69 7.04 15.35
C ALA A 167 5.73 6.55 16.36
N ARG A 168 5.62 6.94 17.64
CA ARG A 168 6.71 6.79 18.62
C ARG A 168 6.53 5.72 19.69
N GLY A 169 5.32 5.16 19.82
CA GLY A 169 5.00 4.22 20.89
C GLY A 169 5.03 4.84 22.29
N THR A 170 5.11 4.00 23.32
CA THR A 170 5.16 4.43 24.73
C THR A 170 6.56 4.81 25.22
N ASP A 171 7.60 4.47 24.45
CA ASP A 171 9.00 4.65 24.82
C ASP A 171 9.59 6.00 24.40
N ALA A 172 8.72 6.92 23.97
CA ALA A 172 9.07 8.29 23.60
C ALA A 172 10.15 8.38 22.49
N LEU A 173 10.15 7.45 21.53
CA LEU A 173 11.18 7.36 20.48
C LEU A 173 11.29 8.64 19.65
N ILE A 174 12.53 9.02 19.30
CA ILE A 174 12.83 10.21 18.49
C ILE A 174 12.36 10.03 17.04
N TYR A 175 12.58 8.84 16.49
CA TYR A 175 12.12 8.40 15.18
C TYR A 175 11.26 7.15 15.32
N PRO A 176 10.44 6.79 14.31
CA PRO A 176 9.56 5.63 14.41
C PRO A 176 10.30 4.31 14.70
N TRP A 177 11.49 4.13 14.11
CA TRP A 177 12.33 2.94 14.29
C TRP A 177 13.21 2.98 15.56
N GLY A 178 13.21 4.08 16.32
CA GLY A 178 14.06 4.24 17.50
C GLY A 178 14.85 5.54 17.52
N ASN A 179 16.02 5.50 18.15
CA ASN A 179 16.87 6.69 18.38
C ASN A 179 18.12 6.72 17.50
N ASP A 180 18.29 5.72 16.63
CA ASP A 180 19.37 5.70 15.66
C ASP A 180 19.15 6.76 14.58
N ALA A 181 20.25 7.28 14.04
CA ALA A 181 20.24 8.30 13.00
C ALA A 181 19.37 7.88 11.78
N PRO A 182 18.70 8.85 11.13
CA PRO A 182 17.99 8.62 9.87
C PRO A 182 18.92 8.07 8.80
N ALA A 183 18.39 7.14 8.01
CA ALA A 183 19.10 6.49 6.91
C ALA A 183 18.10 6.08 5.84
N CYS A 184 18.52 6.08 4.58
CA CYS A 184 17.60 5.93 3.45
C CYS A 184 16.89 4.57 3.37
N ASP A 185 17.37 3.53 4.05
CA ASP A 185 16.65 2.26 4.22
C ASP A 185 15.43 2.37 5.16
N LYS A 186 15.39 3.41 6.00
CA LYS A 186 14.34 3.67 7.00
C LYS A 186 13.33 4.73 6.59
N LEU A 187 13.70 5.68 5.74
CA LEU A 187 12.78 6.73 5.28
C LEU A 187 13.21 7.33 3.94
N ASN A 188 12.28 8.04 3.31
CA ASN A 188 12.56 8.93 2.18
C ASN A 188 12.59 10.39 2.68
N PHE A 189 13.75 11.05 2.64
CA PHE A 189 13.98 12.41 3.14
C PHE A 189 15.11 13.12 2.37
N ALA A 190 15.43 14.37 2.72
CA ALA A 190 16.33 15.24 1.94
C ALA A 190 17.69 14.60 1.58
N ASP A 191 18.29 13.83 2.49
CA ASP A 191 19.63 13.28 2.29
C ASP A 191 19.63 12.04 1.36
N CYS A 192 18.46 11.52 0.99
CA CYS A 192 18.35 10.37 0.08
C CYS A 192 18.43 10.75 -1.41
N GLN A 193 18.64 12.04 -1.72
CA GLN A 193 18.79 12.59 -3.08
C GLN A 193 17.57 12.39 -3.99
N LYS A 194 16.48 11.79 -3.49
CA LYS A 194 15.19 11.61 -4.17
C LYS A 194 14.27 12.75 -3.76
N LEU A 195 14.03 13.70 -4.68
CA LEU A 195 13.17 14.87 -4.45
C LEU A 195 11.70 14.63 -4.85
N SER A 196 11.21 13.42 -4.59
CA SER A 196 9.83 13.01 -4.87
C SER A 196 9.37 11.95 -3.87
N PRO A 197 8.04 11.73 -3.72
CA PRO A 197 7.53 10.60 -2.95
C PRO A 197 8.01 9.25 -3.48
N ASP A 198 7.91 8.23 -2.63
CA ASP A 198 8.20 6.83 -2.91
C ASP A 198 6.99 5.94 -2.60
N ASN A 199 7.05 4.67 -3.01
CA ASN A 199 6.00 3.70 -2.69
C ASN A 199 5.87 3.52 -1.17
N VAL A 200 4.64 3.51 -0.67
CA VAL A 200 4.31 3.55 0.78
C VAL A 200 4.70 2.31 1.61
N ILE A 201 5.35 1.33 1.00
CA ILE A 201 5.88 0.12 1.68
C ILE A 201 7.39 -0.06 1.45
N ALA A 202 8.06 0.91 0.82
CA ALA A 202 9.45 0.77 0.40
C ALA A 202 10.45 0.74 1.57
N ARG A 203 10.07 1.25 2.76
CA ARG A 203 10.97 1.50 3.89
C ARG A 203 10.64 0.63 5.11
N GLU A 204 10.74 -0.69 4.95
CA GLU A 204 10.36 -1.65 6.00
C GLU A 204 11.16 -1.50 7.32
N ALA A 205 12.43 -1.13 7.22
CA ALA A 205 13.30 -0.87 8.38
C ALA A 205 12.89 0.39 9.17
N GLY A 206 12.04 1.24 8.57
CA GLY A 206 11.56 2.49 9.14
C GLY A 206 10.28 2.38 9.96
N ARG A 207 9.72 1.17 10.10
CA ARG A 207 8.41 1.00 10.72
C ARG A 207 8.38 1.46 12.17
N SER A 208 7.24 2.02 12.57
CA SER A 208 6.96 2.38 13.96
C SER A 208 6.89 1.14 14.88
N PRO A 209 6.85 1.31 16.21
CA PRO A 209 6.69 0.19 17.14
C PRO A 209 5.42 -0.62 16.89
N TYR A 210 4.38 0.03 16.35
CA TYR A 210 3.11 -0.59 15.97
C TYR A 210 3.08 -1.06 14.50
N LYS A 211 4.21 -1.04 13.77
CA LYS A 211 4.34 -1.52 12.38
C LYS A 211 3.79 -0.59 11.29
N LEU A 212 3.56 0.68 11.59
CA LEU A 212 3.19 1.66 10.56
C LEU A 212 4.42 2.06 9.73
N PHE A 213 4.23 2.21 8.42
CA PHE A 213 5.22 2.72 7.48
C PHE A 213 5.15 4.24 7.36
N ASP A 214 6.27 4.83 6.97
CA ASP A 214 6.39 6.24 6.57
C ASP A 214 5.83 7.25 7.59
N MET A 215 5.86 6.91 8.89
CA MET A 215 5.57 7.86 9.97
C MET A 215 6.67 8.94 10.12
N ALA A 216 7.67 8.94 9.24
CA ALA A 216 8.75 9.91 9.14
C ALA A 216 9.21 9.98 7.67
N GLY A 217 9.20 11.17 7.07
CA GLY A 217 9.53 11.36 5.66
C GLY A 217 8.40 10.95 4.71
N ASN A 218 8.75 10.69 3.45
CA ASN A 218 7.84 10.52 2.32
C ASN A 218 6.96 11.74 2.07
N VAL A 219 5.79 11.87 2.70
CA VAL A 219 4.97 13.09 2.63
C VAL A 219 4.50 13.53 4.01
N PHE A 220 4.30 14.84 4.17
CA PHE A 220 3.59 15.34 5.35
C PHE A 220 2.19 14.74 5.39
N GLU A 221 1.63 14.63 6.58
CA GLU A 221 0.29 14.07 6.76
C GLU A 221 -0.66 15.06 7.44
N TRP A 222 -1.83 15.27 6.83
CA TRP A 222 -2.93 15.97 7.46
C TRP A 222 -3.41 15.24 8.73
N VAL A 223 -3.62 16.00 9.80
CA VAL A 223 -4.31 15.54 11.02
C VAL A 223 -5.53 16.43 11.31
N GLN A 224 -6.40 16.04 12.26
CA GLN A 224 -7.62 16.79 12.55
C GLN A 224 -7.39 18.16 13.19
N ASP A 225 -6.37 18.25 14.04
CA ASP A 225 -6.19 19.33 14.99
C ASP A 225 -5.88 20.66 14.29
N TRP A 226 -6.43 21.74 14.84
CA TRP A 226 -6.00 23.09 14.48
C TRP A 226 -4.62 23.34 15.09
N TYR A 227 -3.74 23.95 14.30
CA TYR A 227 -2.44 24.35 14.79
C TYR A 227 -2.59 25.60 15.65
N ASP A 228 -2.18 25.47 16.91
CA ASP A 228 -2.03 26.58 17.83
C ASP A 228 -0.58 26.54 18.36
N PRO A 229 0.25 27.54 18.00
CA PRO A 229 1.64 27.61 18.47
C PRO A 229 1.72 27.86 19.98
N GLU A 230 0.64 28.33 20.59
CA GLU A 230 0.51 28.64 22.01
C GLU A 230 -0.40 27.66 22.75
N ALA A 231 -0.80 26.54 22.11
CA ALA A 231 -1.61 25.48 22.71
C ALA A 231 -1.11 25.06 24.10
N TYR A 232 0.20 25.13 24.28
CA TYR A 232 0.90 24.75 25.52
C TYR A 232 1.48 25.95 26.29
N THR A 233 1.36 27.18 25.76
CA THR A 233 1.90 28.42 26.34
C THR A 233 0.97 29.62 26.11
N LYS A 234 -0.22 29.61 26.75
CA LYS A 234 -1.22 30.72 26.83
C LYS A 234 -0.93 31.97 25.97
N GLY A 235 -1.57 32.04 24.81
CA GLY A 235 -1.80 33.27 24.04
C GLY A 235 -2.82 33.08 22.91
N ILE A 236 -2.88 34.01 21.96
CA ILE A 236 -3.93 34.10 20.93
C ILE A 236 -3.70 33.04 19.84
N SER A 237 -4.51 31.98 19.88
CA SER A 237 -4.62 31.00 18.80
C SER A 237 -5.07 31.66 17.50
N LEU A 238 -4.24 31.55 16.46
CA LEU A 238 -4.63 31.76 15.08
C LEU A 238 -5.14 30.42 14.54
N ASN A 239 -6.40 30.08 14.87
CA ASN A 239 -7.17 28.91 14.40
C ASN A 239 -7.39 28.91 12.86
N GLU A 240 -6.39 29.28 12.07
CA GLU A 240 -6.43 29.40 10.62
C GLU A 240 -5.75 28.23 9.93
N HIS A 241 -4.82 27.54 10.62
CA HIS A 241 -4.03 26.44 10.05
C HIS A 241 -4.35 25.11 10.72
N LYS A 242 -4.24 24.02 9.97
CA LYS A 242 -4.29 22.66 10.48
C LYS A 242 -2.88 22.15 10.72
N VAL A 243 -2.74 21.29 11.72
CA VAL A 243 -1.48 20.59 11.97
C VAL A 243 -1.20 19.64 10.81
N ILE A 244 0.08 19.53 10.43
CA ILE A 244 0.62 18.45 9.60
C ILE A 244 1.83 17.83 10.30
N ARG A 245 2.06 16.52 10.12
CA ARG A 245 3.10 15.75 10.82
C ARG A 245 3.97 14.94 9.85
N GLY A 246 5.04 14.32 10.34
CA GLY A 246 5.87 13.35 9.60
C GLY A 246 7.06 13.91 8.83
N GLY A 247 6.95 15.13 8.30
CA GLY A 247 7.93 15.62 7.32
C GLY A 247 7.71 14.98 5.95
N ALA A 248 8.50 15.37 4.95
CA ALA A 248 8.38 14.86 3.57
C ALA A 248 9.74 14.47 2.98
N PHE A 249 9.75 14.01 1.73
CA PHE A 249 10.94 13.61 0.97
C PHE A 249 12.04 14.69 0.86
N HIS A 250 11.72 15.96 1.13
CA HIS A 250 12.68 17.07 1.12
C HIS A 250 12.98 17.64 2.52
N SER A 251 12.40 17.04 3.57
CA SER A 251 12.61 17.44 4.96
C SER A 251 13.95 16.95 5.52
N THR A 252 14.50 17.71 6.46
CA THR A 252 15.76 17.37 7.14
C THR A 252 15.56 16.27 8.19
N ALA A 253 16.66 15.72 8.69
CA ALA A 253 16.64 14.77 9.81
C ALA A 253 15.98 15.33 11.08
N GLU A 254 16.03 16.65 11.26
CA GLU A 254 15.40 17.36 12.37
C GLU A 254 13.90 17.52 12.19
N ASP A 255 13.41 17.66 10.96
CA ASP A 255 12.00 17.91 10.66
C ASP A 255 11.14 16.64 10.74
N VAL A 256 11.73 15.47 10.53
CA VAL A 256 11.04 14.16 10.49
C VAL A 256 10.94 13.45 11.85
N ARG A 257 11.31 14.13 12.95
CA ARG A 257 11.21 13.57 14.30
C ARG A 257 9.74 13.45 14.73
N THR A 258 9.42 12.42 15.50
CA THR A 258 8.03 12.03 15.82
C THR A 258 7.23 13.14 16.51
N PHE A 259 7.88 14.04 17.25
CA PHE A 259 7.26 15.13 18.01
C PHE A 259 7.25 16.48 17.27
N VAL A 260 7.83 16.59 16.06
CA VAL A 260 7.89 17.86 15.33
C VAL A 260 6.56 18.21 14.70
N ARG A 261 6.07 19.40 15.01
CA ARG A 261 4.81 19.94 14.50
C ARG A 261 5.11 20.84 13.30
N SER A 262 4.25 20.77 12.30
CA SER A 262 4.19 21.75 11.23
C SER A 262 2.72 22.06 10.95
N PHE A 263 2.46 23.00 10.05
CA PHE A 263 1.11 23.48 9.81
C PHE A 263 0.91 23.96 8.38
N GLU A 264 -0.34 23.96 7.94
CA GLU A 264 -0.74 24.44 6.63
C GLU A 264 -2.19 24.93 6.66
N LEU A 265 -2.54 25.87 5.76
CA LEU A 265 -3.93 26.31 5.61
C LEU A 265 -4.78 25.15 5.10
N PRO A 266 -5.97 24.90 5.67
CA PRO A 266 -6.80 23.74 5.31
C PRO A 266 -7.25 23.72 3.84
N THR A 267 -7.23 24.87 3.17
CA THR A 267 -7.60 25.03 1.76
C THR A 267 -6.45 24.78 0.79
N VAL A 268 -5.21 24.71 1.28
CA VAL A 268 -4.02 24.54 0.45
C VAL A 268 -3.79 23.05 0.18
N ALA A 269 -3.47 22.74 -1.08
CA ALA A 269 -3.01 21.43 -1.51
C ALA A 269 -1.53 21.51 -1.87
N ARG A 270 -0.72 20.51 -1.48
CA ARG A 270 0.72 20.48 -1.77
C ARG A 270 1.15 19.13 -2.32
N LYS A 271 2.21 19.14 -3.13
CA LYS A 271 2.82 17.94 -3.75
C LYS A 271 3.54 17.01 -2.77
N ASP A 272 3.70 17.46 -1.53
CA ASP A 272 4.44 16.79 -0.46
C ASP A 272 3.57 16.59 0.78
N LEU A 273 2.25 16.68 0.62
CA LEU A 273 1.27 16.60 1.70
C LEU A 273 0.15 15.63 1.30
N GLY A 274 0.10 14.50 2.00
CA GLY A 274 -0.92 13.47 1.93
C GLY A 274 -1.61 13.30 3.28
N PHE A 275 -2.05 12.08 3.57
CA PHE A 275 -2.75 11.75 4.81
C PHE A 275 -2.88 10.23 5.01
N ARG A 276 -3.30 9.84 6.21
CA ARG A 276 -3.79 8.50 6.54
C ARG A 276 -5.06 8.58 7.37
N CYS A 277 -5.81 7.47 7.49
CA CYS A 277 -7.08 7.45 8.20
C CYS A 277 -6.99 6.66 9.52
N VAL A 278 -7.79 7.09 10.49
CA VAL A 278 -8.14 6.36 11.72
C VAL A 278 -9.55 5.82 11.58
N LEU A 279 -9.75 4.59 12.01
CA LEU A 279 -11.04 3.89 12.06
C LEU A 279 -11.37 3.57 13.52
N GLU A 280 -12.65 3.76 13.86
CA GLU A 280 -13.17 3.35 15.17
C GLU A 280 -13.38 1.83 15.19
N ASN A 281 -13.27 1.21 16.37
CA ASN A 281 -13.39 -0.26 16.48
C ASN A 281 -14.73 -0.78 15.97
N GLU A 282 -15.82 -0.03 16.18
CA GLU A 282 -17.14 -0.39 15.66
C GLU A 282 -17.17 -0.40 14.12
N ALA A 283 -16.53 0.58 13.47
CA ALA A 283 -16.47 0.64 12.01
C ALA A 283 -15.71 -0.55 11.43
N VAL A 284 -14.58 -0.94 12.04
CA VAL A 284 -13.79 -2.10 11.60
C VAL A 284 -14.57 -3.41 11.79
N GLN A 285 -15.22 -3.55 12.94
CA GLN A 285 -15.92 -4.79 13.28
C GLN A 285 -17.24 -4.98 12.52
N ASN A 286 -17.87 -3.88 12.11
CA ASN A 286 -19.09 -3.92 11.31
C ASN A 286 -18.79 -3.81 9.81
N ALA A 287 -17.53 -3.64 9.39
CA ALA A 287 -17.20 -3.54 7.97
C ALA A 287 -17.44 -4.88 7.28
N ALA A 288 -18.19 -4.84 6.17
CA ALA A 288 -18.31 -6.03 5.35
C ALA A 288 -16.95 -6.33 4.69
N PRO A 289 -16.53 -7.60 4.65
CA PRO A 289 -15.36 -8.02 3.89
C PRO A 289 -15.56 -7.74 2.41
N MET A 290 -14.48 -7.59 1.65
CA MET A 290 -14.59 -7.58 0.19
C MET A 290 -14.98 -8.98 -0.31
N CYS A 291 -15.87 -9.07 -1.31
CA CYS A 291 -16.25 -10.33 -1.93
C CYS A 291 -15.06 -11.01 -2.62
N GLU A 292 -14.19 -10.18 -3.18
CA GLU A 292 -12.95 -10.56 -3.84
C GLU A 292 -11.86 -9.65 -3.29
N MET A 293 -10.72 -10.21 -2.93
CA MET A 293 -9.55 -9.43 -2.56
C MET A 293 -8.35 -9.84 -3.40
N GLY A 294 -7.52 -8.85 -3.76
CA GLY A 294 -6.21 -9.13 -4.34
C GLY A 294 -5.40 -10.04 -3.42
N VAL A 295 -4.64 -10.95 -4.00
CA VAL A 295 -3.86 -11.93 -3.24
C VAL A 295 -2.76 -11.20 -2.45
N VAL A 296 -2.77 -11.39 -1.12
CA VAL A 296 -1.60 -11.13 -0.28
C VAL A 296 -0.64 -12.28 -0.55
N VAL A 297 0.33 -12.06 -1.41
CA VAL A 297 1.44 -12.99 -1.54
C VAL A 297 2.25 -12.85 -0.25
N ALA A 298 2.39 -13.95 0.51
CA ALA A 298 3.29 -14.01 1.66
C ALA A 298 4.69 -13.47 1.28
N PRO A 299 5.52 -13.02 2.24
CA PRO A 299 6.85 -12.44 1.91
C PRO A 299 7.82 -13.40 1.19
N ASP A 300 7.43 -14.63 0.88
CA ASP A 300 8.26 -15.57 0.13
C ASP A 300 7.41 -16.57 -0.68
N PRO A 301 7.24 -16.31 -1.97
CA PRO A 301 7.44 -17.36 -2.95
C PRO A 301 8.44 -16.84 -3.97
N GLN A 302 9.74 -17.00 -3.72
CA GLN A 302 10.80 -16.81 -4.72
C GLN A 302 10.50 -15.69 -5.72
N TYR A 303 10.39 -14.45 -5.23
CA TYR A 303 10.38 -13.27 -6.09
C TYR A 303 11.71 -13.09 -6.87
N GLU A 304 12.66 -14.02 -6.72
CA GLU A 304 13.99 -14.01 -7.32
C GLU A 304 13.97 -13.90 -8.86
N ASP A 305 12.88 -14.29 -9.52
CA ASP A 305 12.86 -14.37 -11.00
C ASP A 305 12.44 -13.07 -11.70
N CYS A 306 11.69 -12.16 -11.06
CA CYS A 306 11.31 -10.89 -11.69
C CYS A 306 12.34 -9.80 -11.35
N PHE A 307 13.50 -9.85 -12.00
CA PHE A 307 14.37 -8.68 -12.15
C PHE A 307 14.75 -8.43 -13.61
N TYR A 308 15.10 -7.19 -13.91
CA TYR A 308 15.92 -6.88 -15.07
C TYR A 308 16.78 -5.65 -14.79
N GLU A 309 17.95 -5.64 -15.39
CA GLU A 309 18.86 -4.51 -15.35
C GLU A 309 19.25 -4.11 -16.77
N LEU A 310 19.41 -2.80 -16.97
CA LEU A 310 19.94 -2.25 -18.21
C LEU A 310 21.44 -2.00 -18.06
N ASP A 311 22.23 -2.62 -18.94
CA ASP A 311 23.68 -2.43 -19.00
C ASP A 311 24.09 -1.79 -20.34
N VAL A 312 24.96 -0.79 -20.26
CA VAL A 312 25.67 -0.31 -21.47
C VAL A 312 26.84 -1.24 -21.73
N THR A 313 26.76 -2.02 -22.82
CA THR A 313 27.80 -2.98 -23.20
C THR A 313 28.81 -2.42 -24.18
N ALA A 314 28.40 -1.47 -25.02
CA ALA A 314 29.28 -0.78 -25.95
C ALA A 314 28.71 0.57 -26.37
N THR A 315 29.60 1.48 -26.77
CA THR A 315 29.26 2.73 -27.47
C THR A 315 30.17 2.87 -28.69
N TYR A 316 29.63 3.32 -29.82
CA TYR A 316 30.37 3.39 -31.10
C TYR A 316 29.76 4.40 -32.08
N CYS A 317 30.47 4.71 -33.16
CA CYS A 317 29.99 5.58 -34.24
C CYS A 317 29.68 4.75 -35.50
N SER A 318 28.59 5.08 -36.20
CA SER A 318 28.27 4.53 -37.53
C SER A 318 27.59 5.60 -38.39
N SER A 319 28.02 5.76 -39.65
CA SER A 319 27.47 6.76 -40.58
C SER A 319 27.34 8.18 -39.99
N GLY A 320 28.32 8.60 -39.19
CA GLY A 320 28.33 9.92 -38.55
C GLY A 320 27.48 10.07 -37.29
N LYS A 321 26.75 9.04 -36.87
CA LYS A 321 25.90 9.08 -35.69
C LYS A 321 26.46 8.21 -34.56
N PRO A 322 26.32 8.64 -33.30
CA PRO A 322 26.68 7.83 -32.15
C PRO A 322 25.59 6.79 -31.82
N TYR A 323 26.02 5.60 -31.42
CA TYR A 323 25.19 4.45 -31.05
C TYR A 323 25.64 3.88 -29.71
N ALA A 324 24.71 3.27 -28.97
CA ALA A 324 25.00 2.47 -27.80
C ALA A 324 24.29 1.11 -27.88
N ASN A 325 25.00 0.05 -27.49
CA ASN A 325 24.43 -1.26 -27.23
C ASN A 325 23.97 -1.32 -25.77
N VAL A 326 22.67 -1.38 -25.57
CA VAL A 326 22.06 -1.59 -24.27
C VAL A 326 21.66 -3.06 -24.19
N LYS A 327 22.27 -3.77 -23.26
CA LYS A 327 21.88 -5.14 -22.95
C LYS A 327 20.84 -5.11 -21.85
N ILE A 328 19.79 -5.90 -22.04
CA ILE A 328 18.79 -6.16 -21.02
C ILE A 328 19.20 -7.48 -20.37
N ASN A 329 19.61 -7.44 -19.11
CA ASN A 329 19.84 -8.68 -18.36
C ASN A 329 18.51 -9.07 -17.71
N THR A 330 17.99 -10.23 -18.07
CA THR A 330 16.79 -10.83 -17.47
C THR A 330 17.12 -12.25 -16.99
N ASN A 331 16.40 -12.76 -16.00
CA ASN A 331 16.52 -14.16 -15.57
C ASN A 331 15.92 -15.15 -16.58
N ASP A 332 14.89 -14.73 -17.30
CA ASP A 332 14.01 -15.65 -18.06
C ASP A 332 14.34 -15.65 -19.56
N GLY A 333 15.35 -14.88 -19.99
CA GLY A 333 15.71 -14.72 -21.40
C GLY A 333 14.64 -14.03 -22.27
N GLN A 334 13.49 -13.63 -21.72
CA GLN A 334 12.44 -12.90 -22.43
C GLN A 334 12.16 -11.53 -21.81
N TYR A 335 12.17 -10.52 -22.67
CA TYR A 335 11.77 -9.14 -22.39
C TYR A 335 10.42 -8.87 -23.04
N ILE A 336 9.44 -8.45 -22.25
CA ILE A 336 8.07 -8.13 -22.69
C ILE A 336 7.76 -6.69 -22.23
N GLY A 337 8.56 -5.73 -22.69
CA GLY A 337 8.51 -4.34 -22.23
C GLY A 337 8.83 -3.33 -23.33
N GLY A 338 8.69 -2.04 -23.01
CA GLY A 338 9.06 -0.91 -23.88
C GLY A 338 10.10 0.00 -23.21
N PHE A 339 10.90 0.70 -24.01
CA PHE A 339 11.78 1.76 -23.51
C PHE A 339 11.01 3.09 -23.47
N GLY A 340 10.98 3.75 -22.32
CA GLY A 340 10.24 4.99 -22.08
C GLY A 340 11.15 6.23 -22.07
N ALA A 341 10.75 7.24 -22.84
CA ALA A 341 11.38 8.56 -22.98
C ALA A 341 12.81 8.59 -23.54
N LEU A 342 12.92 8.57 -24.87
CA LEU A 342 14.12 8.98 -25.59
C LEU A 342 13.83 10.29 -26.34
N PRO A 343 14.66 11.34 -26.23
CA PRO A 343 14.65 12.45 -27.17
C PRO A 343 14.95 11.94 -28.60
N PRO A 344 14.59 12.65 -29.69
CA PRO A 344 14.37 12.09 -31.03
C PRO A 344 15.51 11.17 -31.50
N GLY A 345 15.26 9.87 -31.36
CA GLY A 345 16.19 8.77 -31.58
C GLY A 345 15.41 7.46 -31.57
N GLU A 346 15.85 6.50 -32.37
CA GLU A 346 15.21 5.19 -32.52
C GLU A 346 16.02 4.14 -31.75
N CYS A 347 15.35 3.28 -30.99
CA CYS A 347 15.94 2.04 -30.48
C CYS A 347 15.40 0.87 -31.31
N ASN A 348 16.31 0.09 -31.89
CA ASN A 348 15.97 -1.17 -32.51
C ASN A 348 16.03 -2.28 -31.46
N LEU A 349 14.87 -2.89 -31.19
CA LEU A 349 14.69 -3.96 -30.21
C LEU A 349 15.25 -5.28 -30.77
N GLY A 350 16.56 -5.49 -30.58
CA GLY A 350 17.25 -6.77 -30.74
C GLY A 350 17.94 -7.18 -29.44
N ASP A 351 18.62 -8.33 -29.42
CA ASP A 351 19.54 -8.70 -28.34
C ASP A 351 20.99 -8.68 -28.90
N PRO A 352 21.82 -7.69 -28.53
CA PRO A 352 21.52 -6.53 -27.67
C PRO A 352 20.67 -5.46 -28.38
N ALA A 353 19.95 -4.64 -27.61
CA ALA A 353 19.17 -3.53 -28.15
C ALA A 353 20.12 -2.40 -28.57
N VAL A 354 19.88 -1.82 -29.74
CA VAL A 354 20.73 -0.74 -30.28
C VAL A 354 19.97 0.56 -30.21
N CYS A 355 20.48 1.51 -29.43
CA CYS A 355 19.85 2.81 -29.22
C CYS A 355 20.67 3.94 -29.83
N THR A 356 19.97 4.89 -30.47
CA THR A 356 20.54 6.13 -30.97
C THR A 356 20.09 7.30 -30.12
N GLY A 357 21.04 8.11 -29.64
CA GLY A 357 20.72 9.39 -29.00
C GLY A 357 20.59 10.51 -30.04
N PRO A 358 19.92 11.62 -29.71
CA PRO A 358 20.07 12.87 -30.46
C PRO A 358 21.54 13.32 -30.44
N GLU A 359 21.92 14.35 -31.22
CA GLU A 359 23.28 14.92 -31.28
C GLU A 359 23.79 15.52 -29.93
N LEU A 360 23.84 14.71 -28.87
CA LEU A 360 24.17 15.07 -27.50
C LEU A 360 25.24 14.11 -26.96
N SER A 361 26.09 14.64 -26.07
CA SER A 361 27.20 13.93 -25.42
C SER A 361 26.76 12.80 -24.48
N SER A 362 25.49 12.80 -24.04
CA SER A 362 24.91 11.77 -23.16
C SER A 362 23.39 11.75 -23.26
N PHE A 363 22.77 10.60 -22.99
CA PHE A 363 21.31 10.43 -22.89
C PHE A 363 20.94 9.35 -21.88
N GLU A 364 19.69 9.39 -21.39
CA GLU A 364 19.16 8.42 -20.44
C GLU A 364 18.31 7.37 -21.17
N VAL A 365 18.46 6.10 -20.79
CA VAL A 365 17.61 5.00 -21.26
C VAL A 365 16.83 4.46 -20.08
N LYS A 366 15.48 4.53 -20.13
CA LYS A 366 14.59 3.88 -19.17
C LYS A 366 13.90 2.70 -19.83
N GLY A 367 13.97 1.53 -19.21
CA GLY A 367 13.16 0.37 -19.57
C GLY A 367 12.07 0.18 -18.53
N THR A 368 10.95 -0.41 -18.94
CA THR A 368 9.90 -0.91 -18.03
C THR A 368 9.60 -2.37 -18.38
N LYS A 369 9.78 -3.31 -17.43
CA LYS A 369 9.35 -4.72 -17.57
C LYS A 369 8.00 -4.90 -16.91
N LYS A 370 7.05 -5.44 -17.68
CA LYS A 370 5.81 -5.99 -17.13
C LYS A 370 6.11 -7.38 -16.58
N CYS A 371 5.86 -7.59 -15.30
CA CYS A 371 5.84 -8.93 -14.72
C CYS A 371 4.39 -9.30 -14.41
N VAL A 372 3.87 -10.24 -15.18
CA VAL A 372 2.65 -10.95 -14.83
C VAL A 372 3.01 -11.95 -13.75
N VAL A 373 2.33 -11.87 -12.62
CA VAL A 373 2.47 -12.89 -11.57
C VAL A 373 1.98 -14.22 -12.15
N PRO A 374 2.82 -15.26 -12.28
CA PRO A 374 2.33 -16.59 -12.69
C PRO A 374 1.25 -17.05 -11.72
N ASP A 375 0.29 -17.86 -12.17
CA ASP A 375 -0.66 -18.53 -11.27
C ASP A 375 0.13 -19.29 -10.20
N ILE A 376 0.16 -18.76 -8.97
CA ILE A 376 1.16 -19.18 -7.99
C ILE A 376 0.77 -20.51 -7.33
N GLY A 377 -0.45 -21.02 -7.56
CA GLY A 377 -0.95 -22.30 -7.04
C GLY A 377 -1.05 -22.42 -5.51
N ASN A 378 -0.33 -21.57 -4.77
CA ASN A 378 -0.27 -21.45 -3.32
C ASN A 378 -0.60 -20.01 -2.92
N THR A 379 -1.79 -19.56 -3.32
CA THR A 379 -2.40 -18.37 -2.75
C THR A 379 -2.85 -18.70 -1.34
N GLU A 380 -2.14 -18.22 -0.32
CA GLU A 380 -2.62 -18.25 1.06
C GLU A 380 -3.66 -17.14 1.23
N CYS A 381 -4.92 -17.49 0.99
CA CYS A 381 -6.01 -16.57 1.29
C CYS A 381 -6.19 -16.42 2.81
N PRO A 382 -6.58 -15.22 3.28
CA PRO A 382 -6.98 -15.05 4.67
C PRO A 382 -8.11 -16.02 5.06
N LEU A 383 -8.23 -16.27 6.36
CA LEU A 383 -9.32 -17.10 6.89
C LEU A 383 -10.68 -16.58 6.39
N GLY A 384 -11.49 -17.47 5.82
CA GLY A 384 -12.78 -17.14 5.21
C GLY A 384 -12.74 -16.89 3.70
N TYR A 385 -11.56 -16.98 3.07
CA TYR A 385 -11.39 -16.81 1.63
C TYR A 385 -10.77 -18.06 0.99
N GLU A 386 -11.16 -18.35 -0.25
CA GLU A 386 -10.57 -19.39 -1.11
C GLU A 386 -9.95 -18.77 -2.37
N SER A 387 -8.81 -19.31 -2.80
CA SER A 387 -8.14 -18.86 -4.01
C SER A 387 -8.89 -19.30 -5.26
N GLN A 388 -9.26 -18.34 -6.11
CA GLN A 388 -9.80 -18.58 -7.44
C GLN A 388 -9.13 -17.61 -8.43
N ASN A 389 -8.42 -18.14 -9.43
CA ASN A 389 -7.76 -17.35 -10.49
C ASN A 389 -6.85 -16.20 -9.98
N ASN A 390 -5.95 -16.46 -9.03
CA ASN A 390 -5.09 -15.43 -8.39
C ASN A 390 -5.87 -14.31 -7.67
N VAL A 391 -7.09 -14.60 -7.19
CA VAL A 391 -7.89 -13.71 -6.35
C VAL A 391 -8.40 -14.53 -5.17
N CYS A 392 -8.45 -13.92 -3.99
CA CYS A 392 -9.07 -14.54 -2.83
C CYS A 392 -10.55 -14.18 -2.84
N VAL A 393 -11.40 -15.18 -3.02
CA VAL A 393 -12.86 -15.06 -3.07
C VAL A 393 -13.43 -15.48 -1.72
N LEU A 394 -14.28 -14.65 -1.14
CA LEU A 394 -14.89 -14.94 0.16
C LEU A 394 -15.76 -16.20 0.05
N VAL A 395 -15.56 -17.15 0.96
CA VAL A 395 -16.34 -18.38 1.05
C VAL A 395 -17.06 -18.48 2.39
N GLY A 396 -18.38 -18.60 2.34
CA GLY A 396 -19.18 -18.97 3.51
C GLY A 396 -19.41 -17.87 4.55
N SER A 397 -19.49 -16.60 4.16
CA SER A 397 -19.95 -15.54 5.07
C SER A 397 -21.47 -15.42 5.03
N ASN A 398 -22.10 -15.40 6.21
CA ASN A 398 -23.51 -15.03 6.41
C ASN A 398 -23.64 -13.84 7.37
N GLU A 399 -22.53 -13.15 7.68
CA GLU A 399 -22.54 -12.01 8.59
C GLU A 399 -22.66 -10.71 7.78
N PRO A 400 -23.78 -10.00 7.87
CA PRO A 400 -23.99 -8.78 7.11
C PRO A 400 -23.16 -7.65 7.72
N GLY A 401 -22.00 -7.38 7.15
CA GLY A 401 -21.29 -6.14 7.39
C GLY A 401 -21.84 -4.99 6.56
N VAL A 402 -21.41 -3.77 6.87
CA VAL A 402 -21.81 -2.54 6.19
C VAL A 402 -20.76 -2.20 5.12
N CYS A 403 -21.21 -2.08 3.88
CA CYS A 403 -20.38 -1.61 2.79
C CYS A 403 -20.32 -0.07 2.76
N PRO A 404 -19.15 0.52 2.44
CA PRO A 404 -19.07 1.96 2.22
C PRO A 404 -19.96 2.41 1.05
N ASN A 405 -20.31 3.70 1.04
CA ASN A 405 -21.12 4.25 -0.05
C ASN A 405 -20.45 4.05 -1.41
N GLY A 406 -21.22 3.65 -2.42
CA GLY A 406 -20.71 3.33 -3.76
C GLY A 406 -20.33 1.85 -3.98
N PHE A 407 -20.21 1.06 -2.91
CA PHE A 407 -20.06 -0.39 -3.02
C PHE A 407 -21.43 -1.08 -3.08
N ASN A 408 -21.50 -2.20 -3.77
CA ASN A 408 -22.64 -3.11 -3.76
C ASN A 408 -22.45 -4.16 -2.66
N THR A 409 -23.54 -4.51 -2.00
CA THR A 409 -23.56 -5.62 -1.06
C THR A 409 -24.02 -6.88 -1.78
N ASP A 410 -23.25 -7.96 -1.71
CA ASP A 410 -23.73 -9.27 -2.13
C ASP A 410 -24.74 -9.78 -1.09
N PRO A 411 -26.02 -10.01 -1.49
CA PRO A 411 -27.06 -10.36 -0.54
C PRO A 411 -26.94 -11.80 -0.01
N ASN A 412 -26.13 -12.64 -0.63
CA ASN A 412 -25.90 -14.03 -0.20
C ASN A 412 -24.67 -14.16 0.68
N LEU A 413 -23.62 -13.38 0.41
CA LEU A 413 -22.33 -13.46 1.12
C LEU A 413 -22.13 -12.35 2.17
N GLY A 414 -22.95 -11.29 2.16
CA GLY A 414 -22.81 -10.16 3.07
C GLY A 414 -21.52 -9.36 2.86
N CYS A 415 -20.92 -9.46 1.67
CA CYS A 415 -19.63 -8.84 1.32
C CYS A 415 -19.79 -7.64 0.38
N CYS A 416 -18.74 -6.82 0.29
CA CYS A 416 -18.68 -5.66 -0.60
C CYS A 416 -18.05 -6.02 -1.93
N SER A 417 -18.73 -5.61 -3.00
CA SER A 417 -18.19 -5.63 -4.35
C SER A 417 -18.32 -4.24 -4.94
N VAL A 418 -17.46 -3.92 -5.90
CA VAL A 418 -17.53 -2.65 -6.61
C VAL A 418 -17.99 -2.93 -8.03
N VAL A 419 -19.10 -2.32 -8.46
CA VAL A 419 -19.48 -2.31 -9.88
C VAL A 419 -18.83 -1.08 -10.48
N ILE A 420 -17.55 -1.23 -10.78
CA ILE A 420 -16.78 -0.25 -11.55
C ILE A 420 -16.16 -1.02 -12.71
N ALA A 421 -16.04 -0.39 -13.87
CA ALA A 421 -15.19 -0.89 -14.94
C ALA A 421 -13.81 -1.28 -14.36
N PRO A 422 -13.15 -2.31 -14.93
CA PRO A 422 -12.55 -3.41 -14.17
C PRO A 422 -11.47 -3.11 -13.10
N ASP A 423 -10.95 -1.90 -12.86
CA ASP A 423 -9.57 -1.74 -12.35
C ASP A 423 -9.41 -0.95 -11.03
N PRO A 424 -9.46 -1.56 -9.81
CA PRO A 424 -8.67 -0.93 -8.74
C PRO A 424 -8.04 -1.84 -7.65
N MET A 425 -8.27 -3.15 -7.59
CA MET A 425 -7.98 -3.95 -6.38
C MET A 425 -6.55 -4.50 -6.20
N CYS A 426 -5.54 -3.78 -6.68
CA CYS A 426 -4.17 -4.28 -6.58
C CYS A 426 -3.46 -3.90 -5.27
N PRO A 427 -2.73 -4.84 -4.64
CA PRO A 427 -1.93 -4.55 -3.45
C PRO A 427 -0.93 -3.40 -3.68
N PRO A 428 -0.50 -2.68 -2.63
CA PRO A 428 0.57 -1.68 -2.73
C PRO A 428 1.80 -2.25 -3.46
N GLY A 429 2.19 -1.61 -4.56
CA GLY A 429 3.29 -2.03 -5.44
C GLY A 429 2.87 -2.70 -6.76
N TYR A 430 1.58 -2.83 -7.04
CA TYR A 430 1.02 -3.44 -8.25
C TYR A 430 -0.01 -2.50 -8.91
N GLY A 431 0.01 -2.39 -10.24
CA GLY A 431 -1.02 -1.71 -11.04
C GLY A 431 -2.04 -2.69 -11.56
N TYR A 432 -3.30 -2.26 -11.71
CA TYR A 432 -4.33 -3.12 -12.27
C TYR A 432 -4.27 -3.01 -13.81
N GLU A 433 -4.14 -4.15 -14.50
CA GLU A 433 -4.39 -4.29 -15.95
C GLU A 433 -5.37 -5.46 -16.12
N ALA A 434 -6.64 -5.17 -16.41
CA ALA A 434 -7.69 -6.17 -16.45
C ALA A 434 -7.31 -7.48 -17.21
N PRO A 435 -7.46 -8.67 -16.58
CA PRO A 435 -8.06 -8.96 -15.27
C PRO A 435 -7.04 -9.16 -14.12
N HIS A 436 -5.81 -8.66 -14.22
CA HIS A 436 -4.74 -9.01 -13.28
C HIS A 436 -4.01 -7.81 -12.67
N CYS A 437 -3.49 -8.02 -11.47
CA CYS A 437 -2.50 -7.13 -10.88
C CYS A 437 -1.12 -7.37 -11.49
N THR A 438 -0.54 -6.31 -12.05
CA THR A 438 0.73 -6.31 -12.76
C THR A 438 1.78 -5.56 -11.95
N LYS A 439 2.93 -6.20 -11.72
CA LYS A 439 4.11 -5.52 -11.14
C LYS A 439 4.91 -4.90 -12.28
N TYR A 440 5.14 -3.59 -12.21
CA TYR A 440 6.07 -2.92 -13.10
C TYR A 440 7.42 -2.80 -12.40
N ILE A 441 8.46 -3.32 -13.02
CA ILE A 441 9.83 -3.02 -12.63
C ILE A 441 10.35 -1.97 -13.60
N GLN A 442 11.09 -1.00 -13.07
CA GLN A 442 11.76 0.04 -13.84
C GLN A 442 13.27 -0.04 -13.60
N SER A 443 14.05 0.17 -14.66
CA SER A 443 15.50 0.25 -14.61
C SER A 443 15.95 1.36 -15.55
N THR A 444 16.95 2.13 -15.13
CA THR A 444 17.43 3.31 -15.83
C THR A 444 18.95 3.24 -15.92
N VAL A 445 19.50 3.53 -17.11
CA VAL A 445 20.95 3.64 -17.31
C VAL A 445 21.32 4.94 -18.01
N GLN A 446 22.37 5.59 -17.50
CA GLN A 446 22.95 6.79 -18.08
C GLN A 446 23.98 6.40 -19.14
N VAL A 447 23.83 6.90 -20.37
CA VAL A 447 24.68 6.56 -21.51
C VAL A 447 25.51 7.78 -21.91
N ASN A 448 26.84 7.64 -21.89
CA ASN A 448 27.77 8.64 -22.39
C ASN A 448 28.24 8.23 -23.80
N LEU A 449 28.01 9.08 -24.79
CA LEU A 449 28.28 8.78 -26.19
C LEU A 449 29.63 9.37 -26.65
N PRO A 450 30.37 8.67 -27.54
CA PRO A 450 31.55 9.23 -28.17
C PRO A 450 31.17 10.34 -29.16
N SER A 451 32.07 11.30 -29.37
CA SER A 451 31.92 12.31 -30.42
C SER A 451 32.05 11.67 -31.81
N CYS A 452 31.04 11.82 -32.67
CA CYS A 452 31.09 11.35 -34.06
C CYS A 452 31.15 12.56 -35.01
N THR A 453 32.09 12.56 -35.95
CA THR A 453 32.17 13.55 -37.03
C THR A 453 32.10 12.83 -38.38
N ILE A 454 31.25 13.30 -39.29
CA ILE A 454 31.26 12.87 -40.70
C ILE A 454 32.46 13.57 -41.34
N THR A 455 33.61 12.89 -41.41
CA THR A 455 34.69 13.33 -42.29
C THR A 455 34.37 12.90 -43.71
N ASP A 456 33.79 13.79 -44.52
CA ASP A 456 33.50 13.49 -45.92
C ASP A 456 34.77 13.47 -46.79
N LYS A 457 34.94 12.30 -47.43
CA LYS A 457 35.62 11.95 -48.70
C LYS A 457 37.15 11.69 -48.79
N PRO A 458 37.54 10.54 -49.37
CA PRO A 458 38.62 10.44 -50.34
C PRO A 458 38.13 10.68 -51.78
N THR A 459 38.70 11.74 -52.39
CA THR A 459 39.13 11.92 -53.79
C THR A 459 38.17 11.72 -54.98
N GLU A 460 37.92 12.84 -55.66
CA GLU A 460 37.86 13.07 -57.12
C GLU A 460 37.24 11.99 -58.03
N GLU A 461 36.09 12.36 -58.61
CA GLU A 461 35.46 11.81 -59.80
C GLU A 461 36.41 11.76 -61.02
N PRO A 462 36.42 10.66 -61.81
CA PRO A 462 36.61 10.75 -63.24
C PRO A 462 35.25 10.71 -63.96
N GLU A 463 35.10 11.62 -64.93
CA GLU A 463 33.94 11.87 -65.78
C GLU A 463 33.28 10.63 -66.43
N PRO A 464 31.99 10.73 -66.84
CA PRO A 464 31.31 9.67 -67.57
C PRO A 464 31.78 9.65 -69.03
N THR A 465 32.44 8.56 -69.45
CA THR A 465 32.60 8.23 -70.86
C THR A 465 31.76 7.01 -71.22
N GLU A 466 31.20 7.06 -72.43
CA GLU A 466 30.20 6.22 -73.08
C GLU A 466 30.29 4.68 -72.89
N PRO A 467 29.18 3.94 -73.11
CA PRO A 467 29.12 2.48 -72.90
C PRO A 467 30.04 1.67 -73.83
N PRO A 468 30.38 0.42 -73.46
CA PRO A 468 31.47 -0.33 -74.09
C PRO A 468 31.13 -0.78 -75.51
N ILE A 469 31.99 -0.42 -76.47
CA ILE A 469 31.97 -0.97 -77.83
C ILE A 469 32.77 -2.28 -77.82
N CYS A 470 32.08 -3.43 -77.89
CA CYS A 470 32.65 -4.73 -78.23
C CYS A 470 32.20 -5.06 -79.68
N ILE A 471 33.10 -4.90 -80.65
CA ILE A 471 32.90 -5.32 -82.05
C ILE A 471 33.53 -6.72 -82.19
N PRO A 472 32.77 -7.76 -82.57
CA PRO A 472 33.33 -9.08 -82.83
C PRO A 472 34.22 -9.07 -84.08
N ASP A 473 35.37 -9.75 -84.02
CA ASP A 473 36.27 -9.98 -85.15
C ASP A 473 35.63 -10.95 -86.18
N PRO A 474 35.41 -10.53 -87.44
CA PRO A 474 34.83 -11.39 -88.47
C PRO A 474 35.70 -12.60 -88.86
N ALA A 475 36.96 -12.67 -88.41
CA ALA A 475 37.86 -13.79 -88.70
C ALA A 475 37.87 -14.89 -87.62
N THR A 476 37.32 -14.67 -86.42
CA THR A 476 37.46 -15.61 -85.29
C THR A 476 36.16 -16.03 -84.61
N GLY A 477 35.00 -15.48 -84.98
CA GLY A 477 33.67 -16.07 -84.69
C GLY A 477 33.33 -16.33 -83.21
N GLY A 478 34.05 -15.73 -82.27
CA GLY A 478 33.78 -15.84 -80.82
C GLY A 478 33.06 -14.59 -80.31
N GLY A 479 31.87 -14.77 -79.73
CA GLY A 479 31.09 -13.69 -79.10
C GLY A 479 31.70 -13.21 -77.77
N CYS A 480 31.40 -11.96 -77.40
CA CYS A 480 31.82 -11.38 -76.12
C CYS A 480 31.13 -12.13 -74.94
N PRO A 481 31.86 -12.43 -73.85
CA PRO A 481 31.37 -13.21 -72.70
C PRO A 481 30.28 -12.51 -71.88
#